data_AF-A0A661XGU1-F1
#
_entry.id   AF-A0A661XGU1-F1
#
_cell.length_a   1.000
_cell.length_b   1.000
_cell.length_c   1.000
_cell.angle_alpha   90.00
_cell.angle_beta   90.00
_cell.angle_gamma   90.00
#
_symmetry.space_group_name_H-M   'P 1'
#
loop_
_entity.id
_entity.type
_entity.pdbx_description
1 polymer ?
#
loop_
_entity_poly.entity_id
_entity_poly.type
_entity_poly.pdbx_seq_one_letter_code
_entity_poly.pdbx_strand_id
1 'polypeptide(L)'
;MKKIAVASGKGGTGKTTFSLILTEVLSKKFKIHLVDCDVEEPNCHLFLKFSDSFDRKKIYVFTPEIDLNKCNFCGRCAEVCKFKALIL
;
A
#
# COMPACT_ATOMS: atom_id res chain seq x y z
N MET A 1 -13.36 -0.28 18.85
CA MET A 1 -12.04 0.13 18.32
C MET A 1 -12.20 1.42 17.54
N LYS A 2 -11.49 2.50 17.90
CA LYS A 2 -11.58 3.79 17.20
C LYS A 2 -10.58 3.81 16.02
N LYS A 3 -10.96 4.41 14.90
CA LYS A 3 -10.13 4.56 13.70
C LYS A 3 -10.04 6.04 13.35
N ILE A 4 -8.84 6.51 13.04
CA ILE A 4 -8.59 7.88 12.58
C ILE A 4 -7.90 7.76 11.22
N ALA A 5 -8.45 8.43 10.22
CA ALA A 5 -7.85 8.50 8.90
C ALA A 5 -7.27 9.90 8.67
N VAL A 6 -6.01 9.95 8.23
CA VAL A 6 -5.35 11.19 7.81
C VAL A 6 -5.25 11.15 6.29
N ALA A 7 -5.99 12.03 5.62
CA ALA A 7 -6.09 12.06 4.16
C ALA A 7 -5.93 13.48 3.62
N SER A 8 -5.53 13.61 2.36
CA SER A 8 -5.45 14.88 1.64
C SER A 8 -5.57 14.64 0.14
N GLY A 9 -5.99 15.67 -0.60
CA GLY A 9 -6.19 15.58 -2.06
C GLY A 9 -4.93 15.81 -2.91
N LYS A 10 -3.76 16.03 -2.30
CA LYS A 10 -2.50 16.31 -3.04
C LYS A 10 -1.30 15.61 -2.39
N GLY A 11 -0.29 15.31 -3.19
CA GLY A 11 1.03 14.90 -2.71
C GLY A 11 1.74 16.04 -1.96
N GLY A 12 2.64 15.71 -1.03
CA GLY A 12 3.48 16.70 -0.34
C GLY A 12 2.79 17.55 0.76
N THR A 13 1.53 17.30 1.09
CA THR A 13 0.81 18.09 2.13
C THR A 13 1.14 17.70 3.57
N GLY A 14 2.20 16.92 3.81
CA GLY A 14 2.62 16.51 5.15
C GLY A 14 1.77 15.43 5.83
N LYS A 15 0.98 14.64 5.07
CA LYS A 15 0.15 13.55 5.62
C LYS A 15 0.96 12.59 6.50
N THR A 16 2.07 12.07 5.97
CA THR A 16 2.96 11.13 6.66
C THR A 16 3.52 11.75 7.94
N THR A 17 4.02 12.99 7.87
CA THR A 17 4.55 13.72 9.02
C THR A 17 3.49 13.88 10.12
N PHE A 18 2.28 14.31 9.75
CA PHE A 18 1.19 14.47 10.71
C PHE A 18 0.77 13.14 11.34
N SER A 19 0.64 12.08 10.54
CA SER A 19 0.31 10.72 11.02
C SER A 19 1.34 10.19 12.02
N LEU A 20 2.64 10.43 11.78
CA LEU A 20 3.73 10.03 12.67
C LEU A 20 3.67 10.79 14.00
N ILE A 21 3.53 12.12 13.96
CA ILE A 21 3.43 12.95 15.16
C ILE A 21 2.19 12.58 15.98
N LEU A 22 1.04 12.41 15.32
CA LEU A 22 -0.19 12.00 15.98
C LEU A 22 -0.03 10.64 16.65
N THR A 23 0.61 9.68 15.96
CA THR A 23 0.91 8.36 16.52
C THR A 23 1.82 8.47 17.74
N GLU A 24 2.90 9.22 17.67
CA GLU A 24 3.84 9.44 18.77
C GLU A 24 3.13 10.00 20.01
N VAL A 25 2.32 11.05 19.83
CA VAL A 25 1.58 11.68 20.95
C VAL A 25 0.56 10.73 21.57
N LEU A 26 -0.22 10.01 20.74
CA LEU A 26 -1.25 9.10 21.23
C LEU A 26 -0.66 7.83 21.87
N SER A 27 0.50 7.37 21.39
CA SER A 27 1.18 6.18 21.91
C SER A 27 1.55 6.28 23.39
N LYS A 28 1.70 7.51 23.91
CA LYS A 28 1.96 7.79 25.34
C LYS A 28 0.82 7.36 26.26
N LYS A 29 -0.40 7.18 25.73
CA LYS A 29 -1.60 6.82 26.52
C LYS A 29 -2.32 5.60 25.99
N PHE A 30 -2.17 5.27 24.72
CA PHE A 30 -2.94 4.22 24.05
C PHE A 30 -2.01 3.32 23.25
N LYS A 31 -2.40 2.05 23.12
CA LYS A 31 -1.78 1.15 22.15
C LYS A 31 -2.23 1.55 20.75
N ILE A 32 -1.30 2.03 19.92
CA ILE A 32 -1.58 2.52 18.57
C ILE A 32 -1.09 1.51 17.52
N HIS A 33 -1.89 1.32 16.49
CA HIS A 33 -1.51 0.66 15.25
C HIS A 33 -1.47 1.72 14.15
N LEU A 34 -0.28 2.02 13.65
CA LEU A 34 -0.08 2.88 12.50
C LEU A 34 -0.12 2.03 11.23
N VAL A 35 -0.94 2.44 10.27
CA VAL A 35 -1.05 1.79 8.95
C VAL A 35 -0.79 2.86 7.91
N ASP A 36 0.24 2.64 7.09
CA ASP A 36 0.50 3.47 5.93
C ASP A 36 -0.31 2.92 4.75
N CYS A 37 -1.33 3.68 4.33
CA CYS A 37 -2.24 3.31 3.25
C CYS A 37 -1.89 4.00 1.92
N ASP A 38 -0.72 4.62 1.82
CA ASP A 38 -0.24 5.13 0.54
C ASP A 38 0.18 3.97 -0.37
N VAL A 39 -0.51 3.82 -1.50
CA VAL A 39 -0.28 2.74 -2.47
C VAL A 39 0.96 3.00 -3.32
N GLU A 40 1.25 4.28 -3.59
CA GLU A 40 2.35 4.67 -4.48
C GLU A 40 3.65 4.84 -3.70
N GLU A 41 3.60 5.45 -2.52
CA GLU A 41 4.82 5.84 -1.79
C GLU A 41 4.66 5.76 -0.25
N PRO A 42 4.58 4.54 0.32
CA PRO A 42 4.45 4.37 1.77
C PRO A 42 5.76 4.75 2.49
N ASN A 43 5.73 5.87 3.23
CA ASN A 43 6.93 6.52 3.77
C ASN A 43 7.03 6.49 5.31
N CYS A 44 6.01 6.02 6.05
CA CYS A 44 6.07 5.98 7.52
C CYS A 44 7.30 5.21 8.03
N HIS A 45 7.66 4.12 7.34
CA HIS A 45 8.74 3.23 7.71
C HIS A 45 10.12 3.92 7.72
N LEU A 46 10.31 5.00 6.94
CA LEU A 46 11.59 5.75 6.90
C LEU A 46 11.90 6.48 8.22
N PHE A 47 10.87 6.79 9.00
CA PHE A 47 10.98 7.57 10.24
C PHE A 47 10.87 6.71 11.50
N LEU A 48 10.53 5.43 11.35
CA LEU A 48 10.38 4.49 12.44
C LEU A 48 11.67 3.70 12.61
N LYS A 49 12.22 3.70 13.83
CA LYS A 49 13.36 2.83 14.17
C LYS A 49 12.83 1.42 14.36
N PHE A 50 12.95 0.59 13.33
CA PHE A 50 12.70 -0.83 13.46
C PHE A 50 13.92 -1.52 14.04
N SER A 51 13.72 -2.33 15.08
CA SER A 51 14.70 -3.33 15.47
C SER A 51 14.76 -4.44 14.41
N ASP A 52 15.88 -5.14 14.32
CA ASP A 52 16.03 -6.30 13.41
C ASP A 52 15.01 -7.42 13.67
N SER A 53 14.32 -7.37 14.81
CA SER A 53 13.26 -8.29 15.23
C SER A 53 11.87 -7.99 14.64
N PHE A 54 11.76 -7.12 13.63
CA PHE A 54 10.46 -6.85 13.02
C PHE A 54 9.93 -8.09 12.30
N ASP A 55 8.74 -8.55 12.69
CA ASP A 55 8.08 -9.67 12.03
C ASP A 55 7.69 -9.26 10.60
N ARG A 56 8.33 -9.90 9.62
CA ARG A 56 8.07 -9.69 8.19
C ARG A 56 7.45 -10.95 7.64
N LYS A 57 6.20 -10.83 7.21
CA LYS A 57 5.50 -11.91 6.53
C LYS A 57 5.45 -11.64 5.04
N LYS A 58 5.83 -12.63 4.22
CA LYS A 58 5.53 -12.58 2.79
C LYS A 58 4.02 -12.63 2.60
N ILE A 59 3.51 -11.67 1.85
CA ILE A 59 2.11 -11.64 1.41
C ILE A 59 2.07 -11.90 -0.10
N TYR A 60 0.99 -12.52 -0.53
CA TYR A 60 0.76 -12.84 -1.94
C TYR A 60 -0.51 -12.15 -2.39
N VAL A 61 -0.47 -11.57 -3.58
CA VAL A 61 -1.63 -11.03 -4.27
C VAL A 61 -1.87 -11.89 -5.50
N PHE A 62 -3.13 -12.04 -5.88
CA PHE A 62 -3.46 -12.70 -7.13
C PHE A 62 -2.97 -11.84 -8.30
N THR A 63 -2.08 -12.39 -9.10
CA THR A 63 -1.64 -11.81 -10.37
C THR A 63 -2.03 -12.78 -11.47
N PRO A 64 -2.91 -12.40 -12.41
CA PRO A 64 -3.26 -13.27 -13.52
C PRO A 64 -2.06 -13.45 -14.46
N GLU A 65 -1.85 -14.68 -14.92
CA GLU A 65 -0.80 -15.03 -15.88
C GLU A 65 -1.40 -15.56 -17.17
N ILE A 66 -0.75 -15.27 -18.31
CA ILE A 66 -1.16 -15.79 -19.62
C ILE A 66 -0.55 -17.18 -19.81
N ASP A 67 -1.41 -18.19 -19.89
CA ASP A 67 -0.99 -19.53 -20.31
C ASP A 67 -0.78 -19.56 -21.83
N LEU A 68 0.49 -19.48 -22.25
CA LEU A 68 0.88 -19.46 -23.66
C LEU A 68 0.49 -20.74 -24.42
N ASN A 69 0.25 -21.86 -23.73
CA ASN A 69 -0.21 -23.08 -24.40
C ASN A 69 -1.69 -23.01 -24.79
N LYS A 70 -2.47 -22.15 -24.14
CA LYS A 70 -3.90 -21.92 -24.42
C LYS A 70 -4.15 -20.62 -25.17
N CYS A 71 -3.16 -19.72 -25.21
CA CYS A 71 -3.27 -18.43 -25.87
C CYS A 71 -3.23 -18.60 -27.39
N ASN A 72 -4.23 -18.05 -28.07
CA ASN A 72 -4.28 -17.95 -29.52
C ASN A 72 -4.13 -16.51 -30.02
N PHE A 73 -3.57 -15.62 -29.19
CA PHE A 73 -3.37 -14.20 -29.49
C PHE A 73 -4.64 -13.43 -29.88
N CYS A 74 -5.81 -13.85 -29.39
CA CYS A 74 -7.08 -13.21 -29.75
C CYS A 74 -7.32 -11.82 -29.12
N GLY A 75 -6.45 -11.31 -28.25
CA GLY A 75 -6.56 -9.95 -27.69
C GLY A 75 -7.66 -9.71 -26.66
N ARG A 76 -8.59 -10.65 -26.43
CA ARG A 76 -9.72 -10.49 -25.48
C ARG A 76 -9.27 -10.13 -24.05
N CYS A 77 -8.13 -10.64 -23.61
CA CYS A 77 -7.56 -10.29 -22.30
C CYS A 77 -7.17 -8.80 -22.20
N ALA A 78 -6.71 -8.19 -23.29
CA ALA A 78 -6.40 -6.76 -23.36
C ALA A 78 -7.68 -5.92 -23.41
N GLU A 79 -8.72 -6.36 -24.14
CA GLU A 79 -10.02 -5.66 -24.23
C GLU A 79 -10.70 -5.50 -22.86
N VAL A 80 -10.67 -6.55 -22.03
CA VAL A 80 -11.29 -6.53 -20.70
C VAL A 80 -10.38 -5.93 -19.61
N CYS A 81 -9.13 -5.56 -19.95
CA CYS A 81 -8.17 -5.05 -18.98
C CYS A 81 -8.52 -3.60 -18.58
N LYS A 82 -9.17 -3.44 -17.43
CA LYS A 82 -9.52 -2.12 -16.86
C LYS A 82 -8.32 -1.17 -16.75
N PHE A 83 -7.15 -1.73 -16.42
CA PHE A 83 -5.91 -0.97 -16.22
C PHE A 83 -5.15 -0.72 -17.52
N LYS A 84 -5.59 -1.28 -18.66
CA LYS A 84 -4.88 -1.24 -19.95
C LYS A 84 -3.41 -1.63 -19.84
N ALA A 85 -3.12 -2.61 -18.98
CA ALA A 85 -1.77 -3.07 -18.70
C ALA A 85 -1.22 -4.01 -19.77
N LEU A 86 -2.07 -4.51 -20.67
CA LEU A 86 -1.70 -5.35 -21.80
C LEU A 86 -1.76 -4.51 -23.09
N ILE A 87 -0.71 -4.59 -23.90
CA ILE A 87 -0.63 -3.95 -25.22
C ILE A 87 -1.07 -4.98 -26.27
N LEU A 88 -1.87 -4.54 -27.24
CA LEU A 88 -2.29 -5.34 -28.41
C LEU A 88 -1.17 -5.45 -29.44
#